data_AF-A0A963KR41-F1
#
_entry.id   AF-A0A963KR41-F1
#
_cell.length_a   1.000
_cell.length_b   1.000
_cell.length_c   1.000
_cell.angle_alpha   90.00
_cell.angle_beta   90.00
_cell.angle_gamma   90.00
#
_symmetry.space_group_name_H-M   'P 1'
#
loop_
_entity.id
_entity.type
_entity.pdbx_description
1 polymer ?
#
loop_
_entity_poly.entity_id
_entity_poly.type
_entity_poly.pdbx_seq_one_letter_code
_entity_poly.pdbx_strand_id
1 'polypeptide(L)'
;ATDFPAGYSELEPAGLTIAASTRIATPRIAEAPAALECRNHSTMMLGPARRLVIGEILAVHIRDSLVDAERLYIDHQRYRPVGRLTGGGYCTTTDTFKLERETFAAWQARQTGEDHTA
;
A
#
# COMPACT_ATOMS: atom_id res chain seq x y z
N ALA A 1 5.08 17.81 8.90
CA ALA A 1 4.29 17.10 9.93
C ALA A 1 4.34 17.96 11.18
N THR A 2 3.22 18.07 11.88
CA THR A 2 3.13 18.83 13.14
C THR A 2 3.55 17.91 14.29
N ASP A 3 4.38 18.42 15.20
CA ASP A 3 4.86 17.67 16.37
C ASP A 3 3.86 17.80 17.53
N PHE A 4 2.74 17.07 17.42
CA PHE A 4 1.72 17.09 18.47
C PHE A 4 2.22 16.39 19.75
N PRO A 5 1.85 16.90 20.94
CA PRO A 5 2.27 16.28 22.20
C PRO A 5 1.58 14.94 22.43
N ALA A 6 2.17 14.10 23.29
CA ALA A 6 1.57 12.83 23.68
C ALA A 6 0.17 13.02 24.29
N GLY A 7 -0.77 12.17 23.89
CA GLY A 7 -2.17 12.22 24.34
C GLY A 7 -3.05 13.18 23.52
N TYR A 8 -2.49 13.94 22.59
CA TYR A 8 -3.25 14.76 21.66
C TYR A 8 -3.57 13.97 20.38
N SER A 9 -4.84 13.95 19.97
CA SER A 9 -5.26 13.24 18.75
C SER A 9 -5.00 14.08 17.51
N GLU A 10 -4.32 13.51 16.51
CA GLU A 10 -4.04 14.18 15.24
C GLU A 10 -5.24 14.22 14.28
N LEU A 11 -6.34 13.50 14.59
CA LEU A 11 -7.50 13.34 13.70
C LEU A 11 -8.22 14.67 13.43
N GLU A 12 -8.55 15.42 14.48
CA GLU A 12 -9.27 16.70 14.36
C GLU A 12 -8.45 17.74 13.56
N PRO A 13 -7.18 18.02 13.89
CA PRO A 13 -6.38 18.95 13.09
C PRO A 13 -6.17 18.51 11.64
N ALA A 14 -6.17 17.19 11.39
CA ALA A 14 -6.05 16.65 10.03
C ALA A 14 -7.39 16.66 9.27
N GLY A 15 -8.51 16.97 9.91
CA GLY A 15 -9.84 16.92 9.30
C GLY A 15 -10.28 15.52 8.89
N LEU A 16 -9.83 14.49 9.63
CA LEU A 16 -10.11 13.09 9.35
C LEU A 16 -11.15 12.51 10.31
N THR A 17 -11.97 11.58 9.82
CA THR A 17 -12.95 10.87 10.63
C THR A 17 -12.61 9.39 10.76
N ILE A 18 -13.16 8.75 11.79
CA ILE A 18 -12.94 7.33 12.05
C ILE A 18 -14.15 6.49 11.62
N ALA A 19 -13.87 5.26 11.19
CA ALA A 19 -14.85 4.22 10.96
C ALA A 19 -14.46 2.96 11.74
N ALA A 20 -15.47 2.21 12.19
CA ALA A 20 -15.24 0.99 12.96
C ALA A 20 -14.54 -0.09 12.10
N SER A 21 -13.63 -0.81 12.75
CA SER A 21 -13.02 -2.03 12.25
C SER A 21 -13.89 -3.25 12.58
N THR A 22 -13.71 -4.34 11.85
CA THR A 22 -14.55 -5.55 11.92
C THR A 22 -13.92 -6.69 12.73
N ARG A 23 -12.59 -6.75 12.77
CA ARG A 23 -11.78 -7.80 13.41
C ARG A 23 -10.97 -7.30 14.59
N ILE A 24 -10.74 -5.99 14.70
CA ILE A 24 -9.97 -5.36 15.78
C ILE A 24 -10.71 -4.16 16.39
N ALA A 25 -10.32 -3.77 17.62
CA ALA A 25 -10.90 -2.61 18.32
C ALA A 25 -10.42 -1.26 17.79
N THR A 26 -9.21 -1.21 17.20
CA THR A 26 -8.65 0.04 16.65
C THR A 26 -9.44 0.47 15.41
N PRO A 27 -9.97 1.71 15.35
CA PRO A 27 -10.71 2.17 14.19
C PRO A 27 -9.79 2.46 13.00
N ARG A 28 -10.38 2.53 11.80
CA ARG A 28 -9.72 2.97 10.56
C ARG A 28 -10.11 4.40 10.22
N ILE A 29 -9.34 5.06 9.36
CA ILE A 29 -9.72 6.36 8.78
C ILE A 29 -10.84 6.13 7.76
N ALA A 30 -11.95 6.87 7.88
CA ALA A 30 -13.11 6.70 7.01
C ALA A 30 -12.81 7.17 5.58
N GLU A 31 -12.00 8.22 5.43
CA GLU A 31 -11.58 8.78 4.15
C GLU A 31 -10.47 7.97 3.47
N ALA A 32 -9.94 6.92 4.11
CA ALA A 32 -8.91 6.08 3.48
C ALA A 32 -9.51 5.26 2.32
N PRO A 33 -8.87 5.22 1.13
CA PRO A 33 -9.33 4.41 0.02
C PRO A 33 -9.19 2.89 0.28
N ALA A 34 -8.22 2.52 1.11
CA ALA A 34 -8.07 1.18 1.64
C ALA A 34 -7.50 1.22 3.07
N ALA A 35 -7.84 0.24 3.89
CA ALA A 35 -7.32 0.07 5.24
C ALA A 35 -7.11 -1.42 5.54
N LEU A 36 -6.01 -1.73 6.22
CA LEU A 36 -5.66 -3.08 6.63
C LEU A 36 -5.87 -3.22 8.13
N GLU A 37 -6.73 -4.14 8.54
CA GLU A 37 -6.86 -4.51 9.94
C GLU A 37 -5.79 -5.54 10.27
N CYS A 38 -4.87 -5.17 11.17
CA CYS A 38 -3.70 -5.99 11.47
C CYS A 38 -3.64 -6.37 12.95
N ARG A 39 -3.19 -7.60 13.22
CA ARG A 39 -2.69 -8.01 14.53
C ARG A 39 -1.17 -7.91 14.53
N ASN A 40 -0.58 -7.45 15.64
CA ASN A 40 0.87 -7.48 15.79
C ASN A 40 1.35 -8.94 15.80
N HIS A 41 2.13 -9.32 14.80
CA HIS A 41 2.74 -10.65 14.72
C HIS A 41 4.08 -10.65 15.46
N SER A 42 4.95 -9.69 15.18
CA SER A 42 6.23 -9.56 15.87
C SER A 42 6.80 -8.14 15.77
N THR A 43 7.61 -7.77 16.76
CA THR A 43 8.31 -6.48 16.78
C THR A 43 9.80 -6.69 17.02
N MET A 44 10.64 -6.14 16.14
CA MET A 44 12.10 -6.16 16.28
C MET A 44 12.62 -4.77 16.62
N MET A 45 13.46 -4.67 17.64
CA MET A 45 14.16 -3.43 17.99
C MET A 45 15.35 -3.25 17.05
N LEU A 46 15.42 -2.12 16.34
CA LEU A 46 16.55 -1.75 15.46
C LEU A 46 17.48 -0.71 16.12
N GLY A 47 17.23 -0.40 17.39
CA GLY A 47 17.94 0.61 18.17
C GLY A 47 17.02 1.24 19.24
N PRO A 48 17.50 2.24 19.99
CA PRO A 48 16.74 2.83 21.10
C PRO A 48 15.48 3.58 20.63
N ALA A 49 15.47 4.09 19.40
CA ALA A 49 14.39 4.91 18.86
C ALA A 49 13.74 4.34 17.59
N ARG A 50 14.04 3.08 17.22
CA ARG A 50 13.54 2.48 15.97
C ARG A 50 13.06 1.05 16.18
N ARG A 51 11.89 0.75 15.63
CA ARG A 51 11.25 -0.56 15.69
C ARG A 51 10.77 -0.97 14.31
N LEU A 52 10.98 -2.22 13.95
CA LEU A 52 10.31 -2.88 12.85
C LEU A 52 9.11 -3.65 13.42
N VAL A 53 7.91 -3.32 12.94
CA VAL A 53 6.67 -3.99 13.35
C VAL A 53 6.17 -4.82 12.17
N ILE A 54 5.94 -6.11 12.40
CA ILE A 54 5.40 -7.05 11.42
C ILE A 54 3.95 -7.31 11.83
N GLY A 55 3.02 -6.99 10.93
CA GLY A 55 1.58 -7.19 11.15
C GLY A 55 1.04 -8.34 10.30
N GLU A 56 0.15 -9.15 10.88
CA GLU A 56 -0.68 -10.13 10.17
C GLU A 56 -2.01 -9.47 9.78
N ILE A 57 -2.36 -9.52 8.49
CA ILE A 57 -3.61 -8.95 7.98
C ILE A 57 -4.77 -9.88 8.31
N LEU A 58 -5.75 -9.37 9.07
CA LEU A 58 -6.97 -10.09 9.46
C LEU A 58 -8.16 -9.76 8.55
N ALA A 59 -8.21 -8.52 8.04
CA ALA A 59 -9.22 -8.05 7.10
C ALA A 59 -8.69 -6.87 6.28
N VAL A 60 -9.29 -6.68 5.11
CA VAL A 60 -8.98 -5.57 4.20
C VAL A 60 -10.27 -4.83 3.89
N HIS A 61 -10.28 -3.51 4.10
CA HIS A 61 -11.33 -2.62 3.65
C HIS A 61 -10.82 -1.89 2.41
N ILE A 62 -11.55 -1.95 1.31
CA ILE A 62 -11.26 -1.21 0.08
C ILE A 62 -12.58 -0.59 -0.37
N ARG A 63 -12.55 0.65 -0.88
CA ARG A 63 -13.75 1.25 -1.49
C ARG A 63 -14.21 0.42 -2.68
N ASP A 64 -15.51 0.15 -2.76
CA ASP A 64 -16.10 -0.69 -3.81
C ASP A 64 -15.72 -0.24 -5.23
N SER A 65 -15.60 1.06 -5.47
CA SER A 65 -15.24 1.62 -6.77
C SER A 65 -13.80 1.34 -7.23
N LEU A 66 -12.97 0.74 -6.36
CA LEU A 66 -11.55 0.48 -6.56
C LEU A 66 -11.22 -1.02 -6.70
N VAL A 67 -12.18 -1.92 -6.50
CA VAL A 67 -11.95 -3.36 -6.55
C VAL A 67 -12.88 -4.01 -7.56
N ASP A 68 -12.31 -4.84 -8.43
CA ASP A 68 -13.06 -5.83 -9.18
C ASP A 68 -13.36 -6.99 -8.23
N ALA A 69 -14.60 -7.05 -7.74
CA ALA A 69 -15.02 -8.03 -6.74
C ALA A 69 -15.01 -9.48 -7.27
N GLU A 70 -15.10 -9.68 -8.59
CA GLU A 70 -15.06 -11.02 -9.19
C GLU A 70 -13.63 -11.53 -9.30
N ARG A 71 -12.71 -10.65 -9.72
CA ARG A 71 -11.30 -11.02 -9.95
C ARG A 71 -10.40 -10.78 -8.74
N LEU A 72 -10.92 -10.11 -7.71
CA LEU A 72 -10.17 -9.65 -6.54
C LEU A 72 -8.95 -8.80 -6.93
N TYR A 73 -9.10 -7.97 -7.96
CA TYR A 73 -8.05 -7.05 -8.43
C TYR A 73 -8.36 -5.60 -8.07
N ILE A 74 -7.31 -4.86 -7.73
CA ILE A 74 -7.40 -3.43 -7.49
C ILE A 74 -7.28 -2.68 -8.82
N ASP A 75 -8.22 -1.77 -9.07
CA ASP A 75 -8.08 -0.79 -10.14
C ASP A 75 -7.04 0.26 -9.73
N HIS A 76 -5.79 0.00 -10.09
CA HIS A 76 -4.66 0.88 -9.81
C HIS A 76 -4.82 2.29 -10.39
N GLN A 77 -5.52 2.44 -11.53
CA GLN A 77 -5.72 3.73 -12.19
C GLN A 77 -6.67 4.63 -11.39
N ARG A 78 -7.61 4.02 -10.66
CA ARG A 78 -8.52 4.72 -9.74
C ARG A 78 -7.96 4.84 -8.32
N TYR A 79 -7.19 3.85 -7.85
CA TYR A 79 -6.69 3.84 -6.48
C TYR A 79 -5.70 4.97 -6.20
N ARG A 80 -4.82 5.28 -7.17
CA ARG A 80 -3.87 6.41 -7.14
C ARG A 80 -3.16 6.63 -5.79
N PRO A 81 -2.48 5.61 -5.23
CA PRO A 81 -1.73 5.79 -4.00
C PRO A 81 -0.59 6.80 -4.21
N VAL A 82 -0.24 7.51 -3.13
CA VAL A 82 0.85 8.48 -3.11
C VAL A 82 2.15 7.82 -2.66
N GLY A 83 3.25 8.12 -3.37
CA GLY A 83 4.59 7.71 -2.99
C GLY A 83 5.29 8.81 -2.19
N ARG A 84 6.07 8.43 -1.18
CA ARG A 84 6.93 9.35 -0.42
C ARG A 84 8.34 9.36 -1.02
N LEU A 85 8.87 10.55 -1.27
CA LEU A 85 10.24 10.76 -1.73
C LEU A 85 11.09 11.40 -0.62
N THR A 86 12.36 11.68 -0.94
CA THR A 86 13.30 12.33 -0.02
C THR A 86 12.81 13.71 0.43
N GLY A 87 13.21 14.11 1.64
CA GLY A 87 12.76 15.36 2.26
C GLY A 87 11.24 15.42 2.39
N GLY A 88 10.65 16.51 1.91
CA GLY A 88 9.20 16.73 1.87
C GLY A 88 8.54 16.35 0.54
N GLY A 89 9.25 15.68 -0.38
CA GLY A 89 8.73 15.36 -1.71
C GLY A 89 7.74 14.20 -1.72
N TYR A 90 6.78 14.26 -2.64
CA TYR A 90 5.80 13.20 -2.90
C TYR A 90 5.61 13.02 -4.40
N CYS A 91 5.15 11.83 -4.81
CA CYS A 91 4.76 11.55 -6.18
C CYS A 91 3.38 10.89 -6.25
N THR A 92 2.72 11.04 -7.39
CA THR A 92 1.51 10.30 -7.75
C THR A 92 1.85 9.09 -8.60
N THR A 93 0.95 8.11 -8.63
CA THR A 93 1.07 6.89 -9.45
C THR A 93 0.28 7.00 -10.76
N THR A 94 0.35 8.17 -11.40
CA THR A 94 -0.43 8.49 -12.62
C THR A 94 0.32 8.22 -13.91
N ASP A 95 1.65 8.15 -13.87
CA ASP A 95 2.51 7.81 -15.02
C ASP A 95 3.12 6.44 -14.78
N THR A 96 2.41 5.40 -15.21
CA THR A 96 2.76 4.00 -14.95
C THR A 96 2.74 3.20 -16.24
N PHE A 97 3.66 2.26 -16.39
CA PHE A 97 3.69 1.28 -17.48
C PHE A 97 3.76 -0.13 -16.91
N LYS A 98 3.32 -1.10 -17.70
CA LYS A 98 3.44 -2.53 -17.36
C LYS A 98 4.66 -3.11 -18.07
N LEU A 99 5.50 -3.81 -17.31
CA LEU A 99 6.53 -4.66 -17.86
C LEU A 99 6.06 -6.11 -17.75
N GLU A 100 5.90 -6.76 -18.89
CA GLU A 100 5.67 -8.20 -18.90
C GLU A 100 6.95 -8.93 -18.51
N ARG A 101 6.81 -9.93 -17.65
CA ARG A 101 7.96 -10.70 -17.19
C ARG A 101 8.42 -11.63 -18.31
N GLU A 102 9.59 -11.35 -18.88
CA GLU A 102 10.25 -12.24 -19.82
C GLU A 102 10.46 -13.62 -19.17
N THR A 103 10.10 -14.68 -19.88
CA THR A 103 10.39 -16.04 -19.42
C THR A 103 11.85 -16.38 -19.70
N PHE A 104 12.44 -17.30 -18.94
CA PHE A 104 13.83 -17.70 -19.16
C PHE A 104 14.05 -18.23 -20.59
N ALA A 105 13.10 -18.98 -21.14
CA ALA A 105 13.16 -19.47 -22.52
C ALA A 105 13.14 -18.34 -23.55
N ALA A 106 12.26 -17.35 -23.40
CA ALA A 106 12.22 -16.18 -24.27
C ALA A 106 13.53 -15.38 -24.21
N TRP A 107 14.09 -15.22 -23.00
CA TRP A 107 15.40 -14.61 -22.82
C TRP A 107 16.51 -15.41 -23.53
N GLN A 108 16.52 -16.74 -23.42
CA GLN A 108 17.52 -17.59 -24.09
C GLN A 108 17.43 -17.53 -25.62
N ALA A 109 16.22 -17.54 -26.18
CA ALA A 109 16.00 -17.42 -27.62
C ALA A 109 16.56 -16.08 -28.15
N ARG A 110 16.33 -14.99 -27.40
CA ARG A 110 16.88 -13.67 -27.73
C ARG A 110 18.41 -13.60 -27.68
N GLN A 111 19.07 -14.34 -26.77
CA GLN A 111 20.54 -14.37 -26.68
C GLN A 111 21.21 -15.19 -27.78
N THR A 112 20.51 -16.16 -28.35
CA THR A 112 21.04 -17.06 -29.38
C THR A 112 20.88 -16.53 -30.81
N GLY A 113 20.18 -15.39 -30.99
CA GLY A 113 20.02 -14.73 -32.28
C GLY A 113 18.97 -15.37 -33.20
N GLU A 114 18.15 -16.28 -32.67
CA GLU A 114 17.00 -16.82 -33.40
C GLU A 114 15.81 -15.86 -33.30
N ASP A 115 15.91 -14.69 -33.93
CA ASP A 115 14.75 -13.84 -34.23
C ASP A 115 13.88 -14.59 -35.26
N HIS A 116 12.96 -15.44 -34.78
CA HIS A 116 11.85 -15.93 -35.59
C HIS A 116 10.79 -14.83 -35.69
N THR A 117 11.02 -13.86 -36.57
CA THR A 117 9.95 -13.05 -37.14
C THR A 117 9.09 -13.96 -38.03
N ALA A 118 7.91 -14.35 -37.53
CA ALA A 118 6.77 -14.78 -38.34
C ALA A 118 5.47 -14.51 -37.57
#